data_AF-A0AAD9JCM5-F1
#
_entry.id   AF-A0AAD9JCM5-F1
#
_cell.length_a   1.000
_cell.length_b   1.000
_cell.length_c   1.000
_cell.angle_alpha   90.00
_cell.angle_beta   90.00
_cell.angle_gamma   90.00
#
_symmetry.space_group_name_H-M   'P 1'
#
loop_
_entity.id
_entity.type
_entity.pdbx_description
1 polymer ?
#
loop_
_entity_poly.entity_id
_entity_poly.type
_entity_poly.pdbx_seq_one_letter_code
_entity_poly.pdbx_strand_id
1 'polypeptide(L)'
;RAAVSRLVIAGTEARERKHCFDHFIVILRSEQLIDYVGSGSRQPFESYRSEIFSTVKKHPSLVPLVFAIGLGAAFASCYLVRLATFNIDTSWRKSTCPHPWQKYKQTDKFKMMTVSIDYSKNEFPEERPNI
;
A
#
# COMPACT_ATOMS: atom_id res chain seq x y z
N ARG A 1 -10.11 -30.52 -23.01
CA ARG A 1 -10.00 -30.87 -21.56
C ARG A 1 -9.07 -29.91 -20.81
N ALA A 2 -7.84 -29.64 -21.27
CA ALA A 2 -6.92 -28.68 -20.64
C ALA A 2 -7.43 -27.21 -20.53
N ALA A 3 -8.18 -26.72 -21.52
CA ALA A 3 -8.73 -25.35 -21.49
C ALA A 3 -9.81 -25.15 -20.42
N VAL A 4 -10.62 -26.18 -20.15
CA VAL A 4 -11.67 -26.15 -19.12
C VAL A 4 -11.04 -26.13 -17.73
N SER A 5 -9.99 -26.94 -17.52
CA SER A 5 -9.23 -26.92 -16.25
C SER A 5 -8.58 -25.56 -15.98
N ARG A 6 -8.03 -24.88 -17.01
CA ARG A 6 -7.46 -23.53 -16.87
C ARG A 6 -8.52 -22.46 -16.54
N LEU A 7 -9.73 -22.58 -17.10
CA LEU A 7 -10.86 -21.70 -16.79
C LEU A 7 -11.42 -21.91 -15.38
N VAL A 8 -11.48 -23.16 -14.91
CA VAL A 8 -11.91 -23.48 -13.54
C VAL A 8 -10.89 -22.96 -12.52
N ILE A 9 -9.59 -23.16 -12.75
CA ILE A 9 -8.53 -22.63 -11.87
C ILE A 9 -8.52 -21.09 -11.87
N ALA A 10 -8.71 -20.45 -13.03
CA ALA A 10 -8.83 -18.99 -13.10
C ALA A 10 -10.09 -18.46 -12.40
N GLY A 11 -11.20 -19.23 -12.43
CA GLY A 11 -12.45 -18.91 -11.75
C GLY A 11 -12.39 -19.07 -10.23
N THR A 12 -11.70 -20.11 -9.73
CA THR A 12 -11.48 -20.32 -8.29
C THR A 12 -10.55 -19.26 -7.70
N GLU A 13 -9.50 -18.87 -8.45
CA GLU A 13 -8.58 -17.78 -8.08
C GLU A 13 -9.24 -16.39 -8.03
N ALA A 14 -10.20 -16.12 -8.92
CA ALA A 14 -10.94 -14.86 -8.92
C ALA A 14 -11.94 -14.79 -7.75
N ARG A 15 -12.51 -15.92 -7.34
CA ARG A 15 -13.42 -16.06 -6.19
C ARG A 15 -12.68 -15.88 -4.86
N GLU A 16 -11.51 -16.49 -4.72
CA GLU A 16 -10.64 -16.36 -3.54
C GLU A 16 -10.22 -14.90 -3.29
N ARG A 17 -9.88 -14.14 -4.34
CA ARG A 17 -9.51 -12.72 -4.20
C ARG A 17 -10.67 -11.83 -3.79
N LYS A 18 -11.89 -12.12 -4.26
CA LYS A 18 -13.08 -11.40 -3.79
C LYS A 18 -13.37 -11.75 -2.34
N HIS A 19 -13.25 -13.02 -1.95
CA HIS A 19 -13.50 -13.46 -0.58
C HIS A 19 -12.47 -12.89 0.42
N CYS A 20 -11.19 -12.80 0.04
CA CYS A 20 -10.14 -12.20 0.85
C CYS A 20 -10.24 -10.66 0.89
N PHE A 21 -10.60 -10.02 -0.22
CA PHE A 21 -10.83 -8.57 -0.25
C PHE A 21 -12.10 -8.19 0.52
N ASP A 22 -13.17 -8.99 0.45
CA ASP A 22 -14.37 -8.83 1.25
C ASP A 22 -14.07 -9.07 2.73
N HIS A 23 -13.22 -10.04 3.08
CA HIS A 23 -12.74 -10.20 4.47
C HIS A 23 -11.86 -9.04 4.93
N PHE A 24 -11.02 -8.48 4.06
CA PHE A 24 -10.19 -7.31 4.38
C PHE A 24 -11.04 -6.04 4.52
N ILE A 25 -12.07 -5.85 3.68
CA ILE A 25 -13.04 -4.77 3.80
C ILE A 25 -13.94 -4.97 5.03
N VAL A 26 -14.30 -6.21 5.38
CA VAL A 26 -15.02 -6.54 6.62
C VAL A 26 -14.14 -6.40 7.86
N ILE A 27 -12.82 -6.62 7.78
CA ILE A 27 -11.84 -6.35 8.85
C ILE A 27 -11.60 -4.83 8.99
N LEU A 28 -11.62 -4.07 7.90
CA LEU A 28 -11.62 -2.60 7.93
C LEU A 28 -12.99 -2.02 8.33
N ARG A 29 -14.06 -2.84 8.28
CA ARG A 29 -15.44 -2.52 8.71
C ARG A 29 -15.83 -3.22 10.01
N SER A 30 -14.93 -3.96 10.65
CA SER A 30 -15.18 -4.53 11.97
C SER A 30 -14.83 -3.46 13.00
N GLU A 31 -15.68 -2.44 13.04
CA GLU A 31 -15.88 -1.61 14.23
C GLU A 31 -16.36 -2.55 15.34
N GLN A 32 -15.42 -3.11 16.10
CA GLN A 32 -15.71 -3.60 17.46
C GLN A 32 -14.84 -2.88 18.49
N LEU A 33 -14.19 -1.77 18.09
CA LEU A 33 -13.49 -0.89 19.01
C LEU A 33 -13.77 0.60 18.80
N ILE A 34 -14.65 0.96 17.84
CA ILE A 34 -15.01 2.36 17.58
C ILE A 34 -16.31 2.76 18.32
N ASP A 35 -17.11 1.81 18.78
CA ASP A 35 -18.37 2.09 19.48
C ASP A 35 -18.22 2.40 20.99
N TYR A 36 -17.03 2.24 21.57
CA TYR A 36 -16.77 2.64 22.96
C TYR A 36 -16.28 4.10 23.11
N VAL A 37 -16.09 4.81 21.99
CA VAL A 37 -15.77 6.24 21.99
C VAL A 37 -16.90 7.01 21.30
N GLY A 38 -17.85 7.46 22.12
CA GLY A 38 -18.58 8.70 21.87
C GLY A 38 -19.94 8.58 21.19
N SER A 39 -20.98 8.51 22.02
CA SER A 39 -22.31 9.06 21.71
C SER A 39 -22.21 10.59 21.60
N GLY A 40 -21.61 11.05 20.51
CA GLY A 40 -21.47 12.45 20.14
C GLY A 40 -21.57 12.52 18.62
N SER A 41 -22.45 13.38 18.12
CA SER A 41 -22.66 13.60 16.69
C SER A 41 -21.33 13.66 15.94
N ARG A 42 -21.06 12.65 15.09
CA ARG A 42 -19.91 12.63 14.18
C ARG A 42 -20.04 13.86 13.27
N GLN A 43 -19.39 14.96 13.63
CA GLN A 43 -19.45 16.18 12.82
C GLN A 43 -18.77 15.89 11.47
N PRO A 44 -19.33 16.33 10.35
CA PRO A 44 -18.75 16.06 9.04
C PRO A 44 -17.32 16.61 9.00
N PHE A 45 -16.40 15.87 8.37
CA PHE A 45 -14.99 16.26 8.22
C PHE A 45 -14.83 17.70 7.70
N GLU A 46 -15.75 18.15 6.84
CA GLU A 46 -15.80 19.51 6.30
C GLU A 46 -15.92 20.60 7.39
N SER A 47 -16.60 20.29 8.51
CA SER A 47 -16.78 21.20 9.63
C SER A 47 -15.51 21.44 10.45
N TYR A 48 -14.54 20.51 10.43
CA TYR A 48 -13.30 20.62 11.20
C TYR A 48 -12.27 21.56 10.57
N ARG A 49 -12.33 21.76 9.25
CA ARG A 49 -11.34 22.54 8.51
C ARG A 49 -11.27 24.00 8.99
N SER A 50 -12.42 24.67 9.11
CA SER A 50 -12.51 26.07 9.53
C SER A 50 -12.11 26.27 11.00
N GLU A 51 -12.46 25.31 11.85
CA GLU A 51 -12.15 25.32 13.28
C GLU A 51 -10.64 25.18 13.54
N ILE A 52 -9.98 24.29 12.81
CA ILE A 52 -8.52 24.10 12.90
C ILE A 52 -7.79 25.38 12.48
N PHE A 53 -8.17 26.01 11.37
CA PHE A 53 -7.52 27.26 10.94
C PHE A 53 -7.73 28.40 11.94
N SER A 54 -8.91 28.48 12.55
CA SER A 54 -9.22 29.49 13.58
C SER A 54 -8.44 29.26 14.86
N THR A 55 -8.23 27.99 15.25
CA THR A 55 -7.47 27.59 16.44
C THR A 55 -5.97 27.82 16.27
N VAL A 56 -5.41 27.43 15.12
CA VAL A 56 -3.98 27.59 14.81
C VAL A 56 -3.58 29.07 14.73
N LYS A 57 -4.47 29.95 14.24
CA LYS A 57 -4.23 31.40 14.23
C LYS A 57 -4.21 32.01 15.64
N LYS A 58 -5.02 31.50 16.57
CA LYS A 58 -5.09 31.99 17.96
C LYS A 58 -3.91 31.53 18.80
N HIS A 59 -3.36 30.35 18.51
CA HIS A 59 -2.26 29.76 19.28
C HIS A 59 -1.10 29.32 18.37
N PRO A 60 -0.06 30.16 18.17
CA PRO A 60 1.04 29.85 17.26
C PRO A 60 1.92 28.68 17.74
N SER A 61 1.86 28.33 19.02
CA SER A 61 2.56 27.17 19.59
C SER A 61 2.05 25.82 19.07
N LEU A 62 0.85 25.75 18.49
CA LEU A 62 0.26 24.52 17.96
C LEU A 62 0.71 24.20 16.53
N VAL A 63 1.27 25.17 15.81
CA VAL A 63 1.76 25.00 14.43
C VAL A 63 2.76 23.83 14.29
N PRO A 64 3.82 23.72 15.10
CA PRO A 64 4.78 22.61 14.96
C PRO A 64 4.15 21.24 15.21
N LEU A 65 3.18 21.14 16.11
CA LEU A 65 2.49 19.90 16.43
C LEU A 65 1.62 19.44 15.25
N VAL A 66 0.78 20.33 14.72
CA VAL A 66 -0.08 20.04 13.56
C VAL A 66 0.74 19.72 12.32
N PHE A 67 1.86 20.43 12.13
CA PHE A 67 2.79 20.18 11.04
C PHE A 67 3.42 18.79 11.13
N ALA A 68 3.90 18.36 12.30
CA ALA A 68 4.50 17.04 12.47
C ALA A 68 3.51 15.90 12.17
N ILE A 69 2.25 16.04 12.61
CA ILE A 69 1.19 15.07 12.33
C ILE A 69 0.85 15.05 10.83
N GLY A 70 0.68 16.22 10.22
CA GLY A 70 0.39 16.34 8.79
C GLY A 70 1.52 15.76 7.93
N LEU A 71 2.77 16.07 8.28
CA LEU A 71 3.96 15.54 7.61
C LEU A 71 4.07 14.02 7.81
N GLY A 72 3.83 13.51 9.02
CA GLY A 72 3.83 12.07 9.30
C GLY A 72 2.77 11.31 8.50
N ALA A 73 1.54 11.82 8.44
CA ALA A 73 0.45 11.23 7.67
C ALA A 73 0.70 11.28 6.15
N ALA A 74 1.21 12.41 5.65
CA ALA A 74 1.60 12.54 4.24
C ALA A 74 2.76 11.58 3.89
N PHE A 75 3.75 11.44 4.77
CA PHE A 75 4.88 10.53 4.54
C PHE A 75 4.46 9.06 4.57
N ALA A 76 3.60 8.68 5.53
CA ALA A 76 3.06 7.32 5.63
C ALA A 76 2.24 6.96 4.39
N SER A 77 1.35 7.85 3.94
CA SER A 77 0.54 7.62 2.74
C SER A 77 1.39 7.56 1.47
N CYS A 78 2.38 8.45 1.32
CA CYS A 78 3.33 8.42 0.22
C CYS A 78 4.09 7.08 0.18
N TYR A 79 4.55 6.58 1.33
CA TYR A 79 5.25 5.31 1.42
C TYR A 79 4.35 4.11 1.10
N LEU A 80 3.09 4.14 1.53
CA LEU A 80 2.11 3.11 1.14
C LEU A 80 1.83 3.10 -0.36
N VAL A 81 1.68 4.27 -0.99
CA VAL A 81 1.50 4.38 -2.45
C VAL A 81 2.73 3.83 -3.19
N ARG A 82 3.93 4.15 -2.71
CA ARG A 82 5.18 3.58 -3.23
C ARG A 82 5.19 2.06 -3.09
N LEU A 83 4.90 1.52 -1.91
CA LEU A 83 4.86 0.07 -1.66
C LEU A 83 3.82 -0.63 -2.52
N ALA A 84 2.67 0.00 -2.76
CA ALA A 84 1.67 -0.55 -3.65
C ALA A 84 2.19 -0.61 -5.10
N THR A 85 2.83 0.44 -5.60
CA THR A 85 3.20 0.55 -7.02
C THR A 85 4.56 -0.05 -7.40
N PHE A 86 5.54 0.00 -6.49
CA PHE A 86 6.95 -0.34 -6.72
C PHE A 86 7.43 -1.47 -5.79
N ASN A 87 6.73 -2.60 -5.78
CA ASN A 87 7.10 -3.77 -5.00
C ASN A 87 7.26 -5.01 -5.90
N ILE A 88 8.28 -5.83 -5.63
CA ILE A 88 8.66 -6.98 -6.45
C ILE A 88 7.65 -8.13 -6.33
N ASP A 89 6.94 -8.21 -5.21
CA ASP A 89 6.01 -9.31 -4.94
C ASP A 89 4.55 -8.96 -5.30
N THR A 90 4.26 -7.68 -5.56
CA THR A 90 2.89 -7.19 -5.78
C THR A 90 2.64 -6.87 -7.26
N SER A 91 1.89 -7.74 -7.93
CA SER A 91 1.53 -7.58 -9.35
C SER A 91 0.05 -7.27 -9.53
N TRP A 92 -0.28 -6.01 -9.83
CA TRP A 92 -1.66 -5.59 -10.15
C TRP A 92 -2.14 -6.07 -11.52
N ARG A 93 -1.22 -6.33 -12.46
CA ARG A 93 -1.51 -6.73 -13.85
C ARG A 93 -1.18 -8.20 -14.07
N LYS A 94 -2.14 -9.07 -13.79
CA LYS A 94 -1.99 -10.54 -13.89
C LYS A 94 -1.88 -11.06 -15.32
N SER A 95 -2.43 -10.33 -16.29
CA SER A 95 -2.48 -10.74 -17.70
C SER A 95 -1.20 -10.42 -18.48
N THR A 96 -0.51 -9.34 -18.13
CA THR A 96 0.72 -8.91 -18.82
C THR A 96 1.98 -9.56 -18.23
N CYS A 97 1.96 -9.96 -16.96
CA CYS A 97 3.10 -10.56 -16.26
C CYS A 97 2.63 -11.80 -15.50
N PRO A 98 2.70 -13.01 -16.11
CA PRO A 98 2.31 -14.27 -15.46
C PRO A 98 3.07 -14.51 -14.16
N HIS A 99 4.32 -14.05 -14.10
CA HIS A 99 5.13 -14.09 -12.92
C HIS A 99 5.71 -12.71 -12.55
N PRO A 100 5.68 -12.34 -11.26
CA PRO A 100 6.07 -10.99 -10.80
C PRO A 100 7.53 -10.64 -11.13
N TRP A 101 8.44 -11.61 -11.06
CA TRP A 101 9.87 -11.42 -11.33
C TRP A 101 10.20 -11.15 -12.80
N GLN A 102 9.27 -11.39 -13.74
CA GLN A 102 9.51 -11.10 -15.16
C GLN A 102 9.45 -9.60 -15.48
N LYS A 103 8.91 -8.78 -14.56
CA LYS A 103 8.73 -7.33 -14.74
C LYS A 103 10.00 -6.53 -14.44
N TYR A 104 10.85 -7.04 -13.56
CA TYR A 104 12.00 -6.32 -13.02
C TYR A 104 13.30 -6.86 -13.61
N LYS A 105 14.18 -5.97 -14.06
CA LYS A 105 15.55 -6.33 -14.43
C LYS A 105 16.38 -6.50 -13.18
N GLN A 106 17.41 -7.34 -13.22
CA GLN A 106 18.29 -7.59 -12.07
C GLN A 106 19.11 -6.34 -11.65
N THR A 107 19.27 -5.37 -12.57
CA THR A 107 19.87 -4.05 -12.30
C THR A 107 18.92 -3.09 -11.59
N ASP A 108 17.61 -3.38 -11.59
CA ASP A 108 16.60 -2.50 -11.00
C ASP A 108 16.68 -2.54 -9.48
N LYS A 109 16.72 -1.36 -8.86
CA LYS A 109 16.82 -1.22 -7.40
C LYS A 109 15.42 -1.34 -6.79
N PHE A 110 15.22 -2.37 -5.97
CA PHE A 110 13.99 -2.50 -5.17
C PHE A 110 14.03 -1.67 -3.88
N LYS A 111 15.23 -1.45 -3.33
CA LYS A 111 15.41 -0.66 -2.09
C LYS A 111 15.25 0.83 -2.40
N MET A 112 14.46 1.51 -1.57
CA MET A 112 14.19 2.94 -1.71
C MET A 112 15.45 3.81 -1.61
N MET A 113 16.38 3.40 -0.76
CA MET A 113 17.65 4.10 -0.56
C MET A 113 18.77 3.06 -0.55
N THR A 114 19.85 3.38 -1.24
CA THR A 114 21.12 2.66 -1.13
C THR A 114 22.17 3.70 -0.79
N VAL A 115 22.89 3.49 0.32
CA VAL A 115 23.84 4.49 0.84
C VAL A 115 25.19 4.38 0.14
N SER A 116 25.62 3.17 -0.26
CA SER A 116 26.95 2.99 -0.87
C SER A 116 27.02 1.97 -2.01
N ILE A 117 25.92 1.31 -2.38
CA ILE A 117 25.97 0.21 -3.35
C ILE A 117 25.65 0.72 -4.75
N ASP A 118 26.63 0.55 -5.65
CA ASP A 118 26.52 0.85 -7.07
C ASP A 118 26.08 -0.39 -7.85
N TYR A 119 24.77 -0.52 -8.04
CA TYR A 119 24.14 -1.65 -8.74
C TYR A 119 24.43 -1.69 -10.24
N SER A 120 25.04 -0.65 -10.82
CA SER A 120 25.43 -0.64 -12.24
C SER A 120 26.55 -1.62 -12.57
N LYS A 121 27.34 -2.01 -11.54
CA LYS A 121 28.50 -2.90 -11.66
C LYS A 121 28.23 -4.32 -11.15
N ASN A 122 27.00 -4.59 -10.73
CA ASN A 122 26.62 -5.91 -10.27
C ASN A 122 26.32 -6.79 -11.48
N GLU A 123 27.32 -7.54 -11.93
CA GLU A 123 27.15 -8.62 -12.90
C GLU A 123 26.70 -9.88 -12.15
N PHE A 124 25.65 -10.54 -12.62
CA PHE A 124 25.16 -11.79 -12.02
C PHE A 124 25.16 -12.91 -13.06
N PRO A 125 25.45 -14.16 -12.63
CA PRO A 125 25.47 -15.32 -13.51
C PRO A 125 24.10 -15.51 -14.14
N GLU A 126 24.10 -15.72 -15.45
CA GLU A 126 22.89 -15.86 -16.27
C GLU A 126 22.11 -17.14 -15.93
N GLU A 127 22.75 -18.09 -15.23
CA GLU A 127 22.20 -19.41 -14.93
C GLU A 127 22.05 -19.65 -13.41
N ARG A 128 20.88 -20.18 -13.04
CA ARG A 128 20.59 -20.68 -11.69
C ARG A 128 21.55 -21.85 -11.39
N PRO A 129 22.16 -21.92 -10.19
CA PRO A 129 23.00 -23.06 -9.83
C PRO A 129 22.19 -24.37 -9.99
N ASN A 130 22.74 -25.30 -10.76
CA ASN A 130 22.17 -26.63 -10.93
C ASN A 130 22.42 -27.41 -9.63
N ILE A 131 21.33 -27.85 -8.98
CA ILE A 131 21.34 -28.60 -7.70
C ILE A 131 21.08 -30.06 -8.02
#